data_AF-A0A794VNR0-F1
#
_entry.id   AF-A0A794VNR0-F1
#
_cell.length_a   1.000
_cell.length_b   1.000
_cell.length_c   1.000
_cell.angle_alpha   90.00
_cell.angle_beta   90.00
_cell.angle_gamma   90.00
#
_symmetry.space_group_name_H-M   'P 1'
#
loop_
_entity.id
_entity.type
_entity.pdbx_description
1 polymer ?
#
loop_
_entity_poly.entity_id
_entity_poly.type
_entity_poly.pdbx_seq_one_letter_code
_entity_poly.pdbx_strand_id
1 'polypeptide(L)'
;MTGSVPVVLSESELKSILTLTERFTWNVARPIIASLGLPTGRGREATNEKILESLIDLKSKDRQKFDGIMANVNDLILGQVVYGEKAIFSLTVDNSVIKTLNDRFSFQWNLMNQPSLLVDSILDDVQLQNAVKNQPELVNYSIQNTQSILVFSSVRELVVREKIPPSALAQYKQFDEIIAKRKEKRQCFDVCILDSVTNKIHVLVDTNGNIIGDNVTFAKSNIIRELYNHVGYEFKSSEKDFYPLIEPIFKQNSLPYSKLSYKVFDLSFLTNEGTTHKEKKNVATKDLRDDLFNKEGIKAVGSIGLYRIGIRVDRNNPKLQLADNVELIIPGTLRRHLGGSSCSPVNYAILSKCISKDDFETLTKLIL
;
A
#
# COMPACT_ATOMS: atom_id res chain seq x y z
N MET A 1 40.86 -9.63 32.66
CA MET A 1 40.50 -8.69 31.58
C MET A 1 39.33 -9.29 30.82
N THR A 2 38.09 -9.04 31.27
CA THR A 2 36.89 -9.38 30.51
C THR A 2 36.69 -8.26 29.50
N GLY A 3 37.20 -8.44 28.28
CA GLY A 3 36.95 -7.50 27.19
C GLY A 3 35.44 -7.41 26.98
N SER A 4 34.86 -6.25 27.27
CA SER A 4 33.47 -5.97 26.95
C SER A 4 33.33 -6.07 25.43
N VAL A 5 32.63 -7.10 24.95
CA VAL A 5 32.26 -7.21 23.53
C VAL A 5 31.52 -5.92 23.15
N PRO A 6 31.93 -5.20 22.10
CA PRO A 6 31.24 -3.98 21.69
C PRO A 6 29.77 -4.28 21.42
N VAL A 7 28.88 -3.51 22.04
CA VAL A 7 27.44 -3.63 21.82
C VAL A 7 27.16 -3.25 20.38
N VAL A 8 26.66 -4.21 19.60
CA VAL A 8 26.25 -4.02 18.20
C VAL A 8 24.77 -4.36 18.05
N LEU A 9 24.14 -3.76 17.04
CA LEU A 9 22.77 -4.13 16.66
C LEU A 9 22.79 -5.50 15.97
N SER A 10 21.77 -6.32 16.23
CA SER A 10 21.55 -7.56 15.49
C SER A 10 21.11 -7.25 14.06
N GLU A 11 21.18 -8.24 13.17
CA GLU A 11 20.72 -8.10 11.80
C GLU A 11 19.23 -7.70 11.74
N SER A 12 18.37 -8.33 12.53
CA SER A 12 16.94 -8.02 12.61
C SER A 12 16.68 -6.59 13.13
N GLU A 13 17.47 -6.14 14.11
CA GLU A 13 17.39 -4.76 14.63
C GLU A 13 17.75 -3.75 13.52
N LEU A 14 18.82 -4.01 12.77
CA LEU A 14 19.22 -3.17 11.61
C LEU A 14 18.15 -3.16 10.51
N LYS A 15 17.65 -4.34 10.11
CA LYS A 15 16.59 -4.47 9.09
C LYS A 15 15.34 -3.72 9.48
N SER A 16 14.95 -3.75 10.75
CA SER A 16 13.79 -3.00 11.25
C SER A 16 13.93 -1.50 11.00
N ILE A 17 15.06 -0.92 11.37
CA ILE A 17 15.29 0.52 11.21
C ILE A 17 15.35 0.93 9.74
N LEU A 18 16.07 0.18 8.91
CA LEU A 18 16.15 0.45 7.48
C LEU A 18 14.76 0.39 6.84
N THR A 19 14.00 -0.66 7.15
CA THR A 19 12.62 -0.86 6.65
C THR A 19 11.70 0.30 7.00
N LEU A 20 11.78 0.81 8.23
CA LEU A 20 11.00 1.98 8.68
C LEU A 20 11.27 3.21 7.79
N THR A 21 12.50 3.39 7.32
CA THR A 21 12.89 4.58 6.55
C THR A 21 12.67 4.44 5.04
N GLU A 22 12.70 3.20 4.55
CA GLU A 22 12.61 2.86 3.13
C GLU A 22 11.17 2.59 2.66
N ARG A 23 10.36 1.85 3.44
CA ARG A 23 8.99 1.46 3.04
C ARG A 23 7.95 2.53 3.34
N PHE A 24 8.25 3.47 4.23
CA PHE A 24 7.39 4.62 4.50
C PHE A 24 7.75 5.79 3.57
N THR A 25 6.74 6.53 3.11
CA THR A 25 6.99 7.81 2.45
C THR A 25 7.72 8.73 3.43
N TRP A 26 8.73 9.47 2.97
CA TRP A 26 9.64 10.20 3.86
C TRP A 26 8.92 11.21 4.77
N ASN A 27 7.90 11.86 4.21
CA ASN A 27 7.01 12.80 4.87
C ASN A 27 6.14 12.16 5.97
N VAL A 28 5.98 10.83 5.98
CA VAL A 28 5.35 10.06 7.06
C VAL A 28 6.41 9.45 7.99
N ALA A 29 7.51 8.94 7.45
CA ALA A 29 8.58 8.31 8.23
C ALA A 29 9.22 9.27 9.24
N ARG A 30 9.55 10.50 8.82
CA ARG A 30 10.28 11.45 9.66
C ARG A 30 9.53 11.85 10.94
N PRO A 31 8.23 12.22 10.91
CA PRO A 31 7.45 12.45 12.14
C PRO A 31 7.37 11.21 13.04
N ILE A 32 7.18 10.02 12.47
CA ILE A 32 7.15 8.76 13.22
C ILE A 32 8.46 8.54 13.97
N ILE A 33 9.61 8.66 13.29
CA ILE A 33 10.94 8.54 13.90
C ILE A 33 11.10 9.52 15.07
N ALA A 34 10.73 10.79 14.86
CA ALA A 34 10.80 11.80 15.92
C ALA A 34 9.87 11.47 17.11
N SER A 35 8.69 10.90 16.85
CA SER A 35 7.74 10.50 17.89
C SER A 35 8.24 9.34 18.77
N LEU A 36 9.12 8.48 18.21
CA LEU A 36 9.80 7.41 18.94
C LEU A 36 10.97 7.94 19.79
N GLY A 37 11.24 9.25 19.76
CA GLY A 37 12.37 9.87 20.44
C GLY A 37 13.71 9.61 19.77
N LEU A 38 13.71 9.20 18.50
CA LEU A 38 14.91 8.95 17.72
C LEU A 38 15.38 10.23 16.98
N PRO A 39 16.70 10.41 16.79
CA PRO A 39 17.23 11.60 16.13
C PRO A 39 16.86 11.63 14.65
N THR A 40 16.71 12.84 14.10
CA THR A 40 16.47 13.04 12.66
C THR A 40 17.61 13.85 12.02
N GLY A 41 17.90 13.52 10.76
CA GLY A 41 18.90 14.15 9.90
C GLY A 41 18.27 14.95 8.75
N ARG A 42 19.13 15.51 7.89
CA ARG A 42 18.71 16.17 6.65
C ARG A 42 18.61 15.14 5.53
N GLY A 43 17.52 14.38 5.52
CA GLY A 43 17.28 13.31 4.54
C GLY A 43 17.35 11.91 5.16
N ARG A 44 17.10 10.88 4.33
CA ARG A 44 17.01 9.48 4.77
C ARG A 44 18.34 8.94 5.29
N GLU A 45 19.41 9.02 4.50
CA GLU A 45 20.73 8.48 4.84
C GLU A 45 21.27 9.06 6.16
N ALA A 46 21.33 10.40 6.25
CA ALA A 46 21.77 11.09 7.46
C ALA A 46 20.85 10.86 8.68
N THR A 47 19.61 10.41 8.48
CA THR A 47 18.73 10.01 9.57
C THR A 47 19.05 8.58 10.02
N ASN A 48 19.28 7.67 9.07
CA ASN A 48 19.64 6.28 9.37
C ASN A 48 20.93 6.21 10.18
N GLU A 49 21.99 6.91 9.75
CA GLU A 49 23.27 6.97 10.48
C GLU A 49 23.07 7.41 11.94
N LYS A 50 22.33 8.50 12.17
CA LYS A 50 22.05 9.02 13.51
C LYS A 50 21.20 8.08 14.36
N ILE A 51 20.21 7.42 13.77
CA ILE A 51 19.38 6.44 14.49
C ILE A 51 20.25 5.28 14.94
N LEU A 52 21.11 4.75 14.07
CA LEU A 52 21.99 3.62 14.37
C LEU A 52 22.94 3.96 15.53
N GLU A 53 23.61 5.11 15.48
CA GLU A 53 24.47 5.59 16.57
C GLU A 53 23.71 5.72 17.89
N SER A 54 22.53 6.36 17.85
CA SER A 54 21.70 6.57 19.04
C SER A 54 21.18 5.26 19.63
N LEU A 55 20.84 4.28 18.81
CA LEU A 55 20.31 2.99 19.27
C LEU A 55 21.40 2.10 19.86
N ILE A 56 22.64 2.14 19.32
CA ILE A 56 23.79 1.44 19.90
C ILE A 56 24.06 1.97 21.31
N ASP A 57 24.08 3.31 21.47
CA ASP A 57 24.27 3.95 22.77
C ASP A 57 23.14 3.57 23.74
N LEU A 58 21.88 3.66 23.28
CA LEU A 58 20.70 3.34 24.07
C LEU A 58 20.69 1.86 24.51
N LYS A 59 21.05 0.94 23.62
CA LYS A 59 21.12 -0.50 23.91
C LYS A 59 22.11 -0.81 25.03
N SER A 60 23.20 -0.04 25.11
CA SER A 60 24.22 -0.19 26.16
C SER A 60 23.81 0.44 27.50
N LYS A 61 23.06 1.55 27.48
CA LYS A 61 22.74 2.34 28.69
C LYS A 61 21.38 2.05 29.29
N ASP A 62 20.38 1.76 28.45
CA ASP A 62 18.99 1.57 28.83
C ASP A 62 18.33 0.52 27.91
N ARG A 63 18.57 -0.75 28.25
CA ARG A 63 18.09 -1.89 27.48
C ARG A 63 16.55 -1.94 27.41
N GLN A 64 15.87 -1.56 28.49
CA GLN A 64 14.41 -1.59 28.54
C GLN A 64 13.79 -0.57 27.56
N LYS A 65 14.33 0.66 27.53
CA LYS A 65 13.87 1.67 26.57
C LYS A 65 14.19 1.28 25.14
N PHE A 66 15.37 0.68 24.91
CA PHE A 66 15.73 0.13 23.60
C PHE A 66 14.73 -0.92 23.12
N ASP A 67 14.46 -1.94 23.94
CA ASP A 67 13.53 -3.02 23.59
C ASP A 67 12.11 -2.47 23.34
N GLY A 68 11.67 -1.48 24.12
CA GLY A 68 10.40 -0.79 23.91
C GLY A 68 10.30 -0.02 22.58
N ILE A 69 11.38 0.66 22.17
CA ILE A 69 11.43 1.34 20.85
C ILE A 69 11.38 0.30 19.73
N MET A 70 12.17 -0.77 19.82
CA MET A 70 12.20 -1.81 18.79
C MET A 70 10.87 -2.53 18.63
N ALA A 71 10.14 -2.78 19.72
CA ALA A 71 8.78 -3.32 19.67
C ALA A 71 7.84 -2.39 18.87
N ASN A 72 7.84 -1.09 19.19
CA ASN A 72 7.02 -0.10 18.47
C ASN A 72 7.39 -0.01 16.98
N VAL A 73 8.68 -0.08 16.64
CA VAL A 73 9.15 -0.09 15.25
C VAL A 73 8.62 -1.31 14.51
N ASN A 74 8.69 -2.50 15.12
CA ASN A 74 8.19 -3.74 14.52
C ASN A 74 6.67 -3.71 14.30
N ASP A 75 5.91 -3.17 15.26
CA ASP A 75 4.46 -3.00 15.12
C ASP A 75 4.10 -2.06 13.96
N LEU A 76 4.83 -0.96 13.80
CA LEU A 76 4.66 -0.02 12.69
C LEU A 76 4.99 -0.67 11.34
N ILE A 77 6.08 -1.45 11.28
CA ILE A 77 6.46 -2.18 10.06
C ILE A 77 5.40 -3.21 9.68
N LEU A 78 4.87 -3.96 10.65
CA LEU A 78 3.78 -4.90 10.41
C LEU A 78 2.55 -4.16 9.87
N GLY A 79 2.17 -3.05 10.49
CA GLY A 79 1.08 -2.19 10.01
C GLY A 79 1.27 -1.74 8.57
N GLN A 80 2.46 -1.23 8.23
CA GLN A 80 2.80 -0.77 6.89
C GLN A 80 2.85 -1.91 5.86
N VAL A 81 3.41 -3.06 6.23
CA VAL A 81 3.47 -4.24 5.37
C VAL A 81 2.07 -4.74 5.06
N VAL A 82 1.18 -4.81 6.07
CA VAL A 82 -0.17 -5.33 5.88
C VAL A 82 -1.07 -4.32 5.17
N TYR A 83 -1.06 -3.06 5.60
CA TYR A 83 -2.09 -2.08 5.27
C TYR A 83 -1.63 -0.87 4.46
N GLY A 84 -0.32 -0.71 4.21
CA GLY A 84 0.27 0.51 3.66
C GLY A 84 -0.14 0.86 2.23
N GLU A 85 0.80 0.89 1.29
CA GLU A 85 0.52 1.21 -0.12
C GLU A 85 -0.08 -0.02 -0.83
N LYS A 86 -1.41 -0.12 -0.88
CA LYS A 86 -2.12 -1.33 -1.33
C LYS A 86 -3.15 -1.07 -2.41
N ALA A 87 -3.25 -1.97 -3.38
CA ALA A 87 -4.41 -2.09 -4.26
C ALA A 87 -5.30 -3.22 -3.74
N ILE A 88 -6.53 -2.89 -3.34
CA ILE A 88 -7.47 -3.84 -2.78
C ILE A 88 -8.43 -4.38 -3.84
N PHE A 89 -8.50 -5.70 -3.93
CA PHE A 89 -9.53 -6.45 -4.62
C PHE A 89 -10.44 -7.11 -3.58
N SER A 90 -11.73 -7.27 -3.90
CA SER A 90 -12.69 -7.96 -3.03
C SER A 90 -13.38 -9.06 -3.82
N LEU A 91 -13.15 -10.30 -3.42
CA LEU A 91 -13.73 -11.48 -4.04
C LEU A 91 -14.77 -12.09 -3.11
N THR A 92 -15.98 -12.35 -3.61
CA THR A 92 -16.96 -13.19 -2.94
C THR A 92 -16.75 -14.65 -3.37
N VAL A 93 -16.71 -15.55 -2.40
CA VAL A 93 -16.48 -16.99 -2.58
C VAL A 93 -17.46 -17.81 -1.75
N ASP A 94 -17.52 -19.11 -1.99
CA ASP A 94 -18.30 -20.00 -1.14
C ASP A 94 -17.64 -20.15 0.25
N ASN A 95 -18.46 -20.28 1.30
CA ASN A 95 -17.97 -20.41 2.68
C ASN A 95 -17.00 -21.60 2.85
N SER A 96 -17.25 -22.71 2.14
CA SER A 96 -16.37 -23.89 2.15
C SER A 96 -14.95 -23.58 1.69
N VAL A 97 -14.77 -22.61 0.79
CA VAL A 97 -13.45 -22.16 0.31
C VAL A 97 -12.70 -21.47 1.43
N ILE A 98 -13.32 -20.51 2.14
CA ILE A 98 -12.69 -19.80 3.26
C ILE A 98 -12.27 -20.77 4.36
N LYS A 99 -13.16 -21.70 4.72
CA LYS A 99 -12.85 -22.72 5.73
C LYS A 99 -11.66 -23.58 5.31
N THR A 100 -11.66 -24.08 4.08
CA THR A 100 -10.58 -24.93 3.55
C THR A 100 -9.25 -24.17 3.52
N LEU A 101 -9.24 -22.92 3.05
CA LEU A 101 -8.06 -22.06 3.05
C LEU A 101 -7.52 -21.85 4.48
N ASN A 102 -8.39 -21.53 5.44
CA ASN A 102 -8.01 -21.36 6.84
C ASN A 102 -7.36 -22.62 7.40
N ASP A 103 -7.98 -23.79 7.21
CA ASP A 103 -7.46 -25.06 7.70
C ASP A 103 -6.08 -25.38 7.08
N ARG A 104 -5.92 -25.16 5.77
CA ARG A 104 -4.68 -25.44 5.03
C ARG A 104 -3.54 -24.49 5.42
N PHE A 105 -3.80 -23.19 5.49
CA PHE A 105 -2.76 -22.21 5.86
C PHE A 105 -2.39 -22.30 7.34
N SER A 106 -3.35 -22.54 8.23
CA SER A 106 -3.07 -22.81 9.64
C SER A 106 -2.17 -24.05 9.80
N PHE A 107 -2.49 -25.14 9.10
CA PHE A 107 -1.69 -26.36 9.12
C PHE A 107 -0.27 -26.12 8.57
N GLN A 108 -0.15 -25.50 7.40
CA GLN A 108 1.14 -25.18 6.79
C GLN A 108 1.99 -24.29 7.71
N TRP A 109 1.41 -23.21 8.24
CA TRP A 109 2.10 -22.27 9.10
C TRP A 109 2.69 -22.96 10.34
N ASN A 110 1.96 -23.89 10.95
CA ASN A 110 2.42 -24.66 12.11
C ASN A 110 3.53 -25.67 11.79
N LEU A 111 3.72 -26.05 10.52
CA LEU A 111 4.80 -26.93 10.09
C LEU A 111 6.05 -26.16 9.61
N MET A 112 5.91 -24.88 9.29
CA MET A 112 7.00 -24.05 8.80
C MET A 112 7.91 -23.57 9.95
N ASN A 113 9.18 -23.32 9.63
CA ASN A 113 10.04 -22.52 10.49
C ASN A 113 9.60 -21.06 10.37
N GLN A 114 8.81 -20.60 11.33
CA GLN A 114 8.23 -19.25 11.32
C GLN A 114 9.30 -18.19 11.59
N PRO A 115 9.29 -17.06 10.87
CA PRO A 115 10.13 -15.93 11.22
C PRO A 115 9.74 -15.42 12.62
N SER A 116 10.74 -15.07 13.43
CA SER A 116 10.49 -14.54 14.78
C SER A 116 9.88 -13.14 14.73
N LEU A 117 10.32 -12.35 13.75
CA LEU A 117 9.78 -11.06 13.39
C LEU A 117 9.59 -11.00 11.88
N LEU A 118 8.58 -10.25 11.42
CA LEU A 118 8.34 -10.06 9.99
C LEU A 118 9.57 -9.52 9.25
N VAL A 119 10.38 -8.69 9.91
CA VAL A 119 11.62 -8.13 9.36
C VAL A 119 12.66 -9.18 9.01
N ASP A 120 12.60 -10.37 9.63
CA ASP A 120 13.50 -11.49 9.31
C ASP A 120 13.24 -12.03 7.89
N SER A 121 12.02 -11.81 7.38
CA SER A 121 11.65 -12.16 6.00
C SER A 121 12.09 -11.13 4.96
N ILE A 122 12.64 -9.98 5.38
CA ILE A 122 13.10 -8.93 4.46
C ILE A 122 14.45 -9.33 3.86
N LEU A 123 14.50 -9.31 2.54
CA LEU A 123 15.67 -9.68 1.75
C LEU A 123 16.67 -8.53 1.71
N ASP A 124 17.94 -8.84 1.92
CA ASP A 124 19.03 -7.92 1.58
C ASP A 124 19.24 -7.81 0.06
N ASP A 125 20.12 -6.92 -0.39
CA ASP A 125 20.39 -6.70 -1.81
C ASP A 125 20.85 -7.97 -2.54
N VAL A 126 21.68 -8.80 -1.91
CA VAL A 126 22.22 -10.01 -2.53
C VAL A 126 21.12 -11.06 -2.68
N GLN A 127 20.33 -11.25 -1.63
CA GLN A 127 19.16 -12.13 -1.63
C GLN A 127 18.13 -11.67 -2.66
N LEU A 128 17.84 -10.37 -2.71
CA LEU A 128 16.92 -9.77 -3.66
C LEU A 128 17.36 -9.99 -5.11
N GLN A 129 18.65 -9.83 -5.41
CA GLN A 129 19.17 -10.07 -6.77
C GLN A 129 19.10 -11.55 -7.18
N ASN A 130 19.22 -12.48 -6.23
CA ASN A 130 19.19 -13.92 -6.51
C ASN A 130 17.79 -14.54 -6.44
N ALA A 131 16.83 -13.85 -5.84
CA ALA A 131 15.47 -14.36 -5.65
C ALA A 131 14.75 -14.67 -6.97
N VAL A 132 13.95 -15.74 -6.93
CA VAL A 132 13.04 -16.14 -8.00
C VAL A 132 11.89 -15.13 -8.07
N LYS A 133 11.55 -14.72 -9.29
CA LYS A 133 10.52 -13.70 -9.51
C LYS A 133 9.12 -14.30 -9.40
N ASN A 134 8.19 -13.51 -8.88
CA ASN A 134 6.74 -13.78 -8.87
C ASN A 134 6.35 -15.12 -8.21
N GLN A 135 7.12 -15.55 -7.22
CA GLN A 135 6.84 -16.71 -6.39
C GLN A 135 6.43 -16.22 -4.99
N PRO A 136 5.14 -16.24 -4.66
CA PRO A 136 4.67 -15.86 -3.32
C PRO A 136 5.08 -16.90 -2.28
N GLU A 137 5.67 -16.44 -1.19
CA GLU A 137 6.02 -17.24 -0.03
C GLU A 137 5.29 -16.72 1.20
N LEU A 138 4.64 -17.60 1.96
CA LEU A 138 3.93 -17.21 3.19
C LEU A 138 4.95 -16.83 4.27
N VAL A 139 4.92 -15.57 4.70
CA VAL A 139 5.84 -15.01 5.71
C VAL A 139 5.14 -14.59 6.99
N ASN A 140 3.80 -14.54 6.98
CA ASN A 140 3.01 -14.34 8.20
C ASN A 140 1.62 -14.95 8.04
N TYR A 141 1.16 -15.58 9.12
CA TYR A 141 -0.22 -16.03 9.30
C TYR A 141 -0.69 -15.58 10.67
N SER A 142 -1.80 -14.86 10.72
CA SER A 142 -2.43 -14.48 11.98
C SER A 142 -3.94 -14.52 11.87
N ILE A 143 -4.61 -14.74 13.00
CA ILE A 143 -6.06 -14.69 13.09
C ILE A 143 -6.42 -13.50 13.98
N GLN A 144 -7.31 -12.64 13.49
CA GLN A 144 -7.86 -11.52 14.23
C GLN A 144 -9.38 -11.57 14.13
N ASN A 145 -10.06 -11.86 15.25
CA ASN A 145 -11.51 -12.06 15.29
C ASN A 145 -11.94 -13.14 14.27
N THR A 146 -12.70 -12.75 13.24
CA THR A 146 -13.23 -13.62 12.19
C THR A 146 -12.42 -13.54 10.88
N GLN A 147 -11.25 -12.91 10.93
CA GLN A 147 -10.40 -12.67 9.77
C GLN A 147 -9.05 -13.37 9.93
N SER A 148 -8.69 -14.18 8.96
CA SER A 148 -7.31 -14.68 8.84
C SER A 148 -6.53 -13.75 7.92
N ILE A 149 -5.35 -13.30 8.35
CA ILE A 149 -4.46 -12.42 7.62
C ILE A 149 -3.25 -13.24 7.18
N LEU A 150 -3.14 -13.43 5.88
CA LEU A 150 -2.01 -14.09 5.22
C LEU A 150 -1.13 -13.01 4.59
N VAL A 151 0.17 -13.00 4.89
CA VAL A 151 1.13 -12.12 4.22
C VAL A 151 2.07 -12.96 3.39
N PHE A 152 2.14 -12.64 2.10
CA PHE A 152 3.01 -13.28 1.13
C PHE A 152 4.13 -12.32 0.74
N SER A 153 5.37 -12.77 0.87
CA SER A 153 6.54 -12.10 0.29
C SER A 153 6.75 -12.61 -1.12
N SER A 154 6.99 -11.71 -2.08
CA SER A 154 7.44 -12.09 -3.42
C SER A 154 8.38 -11.04 -4.01
N VAL A 155 9.30 -11.47 -4.87
CA VAL A 155 10.16 -10.54 -5.62
C VAL A 155 9.58 -10.28 -6.99
N ARG A 156 9.35 -9.00 -7.30
CA ARG A 156 8.82 -8.55 -8.60
C ARG A 156 9.83 -7.68 -9.31
N GLU A 157 9.80 -7.69 -10.64
CA GLU A 157 10.59 -6.79 -11.46
C GLU A 157 9.76 -5.55 -11.82
N LEU A 158 10.29 -4.38 -11.49
CA LEU A 158 9.69 -3.09 -11.83
C LEU A 158 10.55 -2.39 -12.89
N VAL A 159 9.89 -1.73 -13.83
CA VAL A 159 10.56 -0.90 -14.82
C VAL A 159 10.58 0.54 -14.31
N VAL A 160 11.75 0.99 -13.87
CA VAL A 160 11.99 2.37 -13.46
C VAL A 160 12.42 3.18 -14.68
N ARG A 161 11.77 4.33 -14.89
CA ARG A 161 12.17 5.30 -15.91
C ARG A 161 13.01 6.38 -15.27
N GLU A 162 14.19 6.63 -15.84
CA GLU A 162 15.11 7.64 -15.35
C GLU A 162 15.42 8.62 -16.48
N LYS A 163 15.40 9.90 -16.15
CA LYS A 163 15.83 10.96 -17.07
C LYS A 163 17.33 11.13 -16.90
N ILE A 164 18.08 10.81 -17.94
CA ILE A 164 19.51 11.03 -17.98
C ILE A 164 19.76 12.34 -18.72
N PRO A 165 20.48 13.31 -18.13
CA PRO A 165 20.80 14.53 -18.84
C PRO A 165 21.69 14.19 -20.05
N PRO A 166 21.41 14.70 -21.25
CA PRO A 166 22.22 14.46 -22.44
C PRO A 166 23.70 14.80 -22.26
N SER A 167 24.01 15.74 -21.37
CA SER A 167 25.38 16.11 -21.00
C SER A 167 26.17 15.00 -20.31
N ALA A 168 25.51 14.03 -19.66
CA ALA A 168 26.18 12.89 -19.01
C ALA A 168 26.77 11.88 -20.02
N LEU A 169 26.33 11.93 -21.28
CA LEU A 169 26.76 10.99 -22.33
C LEU A 169 27.12 11.77 -23.60
N ALA A 170 28.42 11.94 -23.85
CA ALA A 170 28.93 12.81 -24.91
C ALA A 170 28.35 12.53 -26.31
N GLN A 171 28.03 11.28 -26.62
CA GLN A 171 27.45 10.83 -27.89
C GLN A 171 25.97 11.19 -28.09
N TYR A 172 25.29 11.69 -27.05
CA TYR A 172 23.86 12.02 -27.08
C TYR A 172 23.57 13.50 -26.86
N LYS A 173 24.59 14.37 -26.94
CA LYS A 173 24.47 15.83 -26.74
C LYS A 173 23.49 16.53 -27.68
N GLN A 174 23.14 15.91 -28.81
CA GLN A 174 22.20 16.42 -29.80
C GLN A 174 20.72 16.20 -29.45
N PHE A 175 20.44 15.42 -28.40
CA PHE A 175 19.08 15.17 -27.92
C PHE A 175 18.76 16.10 -26.75
N ASP A 176 17.51 16.53 -26.63
CA ASP A 176 17.05 17.36 -25.51
C ASP A 176 16.86 16.54 -24.22
N GLU A 177 16.51 15.25 -24.35
CA GLU A 177 16.24 14.36 -23.23
C GLU A 177 16.60 12.90 -23.56
N ILE A 178 17.17 12.18 -22.59
CA ILE A 178 17.36 10.72 -22.66
C ILE A 178 16.48 10.09 -21.58
N ILE A 179 15.59 9.18 -21.98
CA ILE A 179 14.78 8.39 -21.05
C ILE A 179 15.30 6.96 -21.02
N ALA A 180 16.06 6.64 -19.96
CA ALA A 180 16.50 5.28 -19.70
C ALA A 180 15.40 4.48 -18.98
N LYS A 181 15.36 3.18 -19.25
CA LYS A 181 14.52 2.22 -18.55
C LYS A 181 15.41 1.17 -17.91
N ARG A 182 15.37 1.06 -16.58
CA ARG A 182 16.07 0.01 -15.83
C ARG A 182 15.05 -0.92 -15.20
N LYS A 183 15.36 -2.21 -15.22
CA LYS A 183 14.63 -3.23 -14.48
C LYS A 183 15.25 -3.35 -13.09
N GLU A 184 14.42 -3.23 -12.07
CA GLU A 184 14.83 -3.34 -10.68
C GLU A 184 13.99 -4.42 -10.01
N LYS A 185 14.65 -5.36 -9.31
CA LYS A 185 13.95 -6.32 -8.46
C LYS A 185 13.55 -5.62 -7.17
N ARG A 186 12.32 -5.85 -6.74
CA ARG A 186 11.81 -5.38 -5.44
C ARG A 186 11.05 -6.46 -4.73
N GLN A 187 11.31 -6.60 -3.44
CA GLN A 187 10.48 -7.41 -2.57
C GLN A 187 9.18 -6.66 -2.28
N CYS A 188 8.08 -7.38 -2.41
CA CYS A 188 6.75 -6.87 -2.23
C CYS A 188 5.97 -7.79 -1.29
N PHE A 189 5.04 -7.21 -0.51
CA PHE A 189 4.26 -7.97 0.45
C PHE A 189 2.77 -7.86 0.15
N ASP A 190 2.25 -8.91 -0.48
CA ASP A 190 0.85 -9.05 -0.83
C ASP A 190 0.10 -9.72 0.32
N VAL A 191 -1.15 -9.32 0.57
CA VAL A 191 -1.91 -9.79 1.72
C VAL A 191 -3.23 -10.37 1.26
N CYS A 192 -3.63 -11.50 1.86
CA CYS A 192 -4.99 -12.00 1.76
C CYS A 192 -5.65 -11.91 3.13
N ILE A 193 -6.79 -11.23 3.19
CA ILE A 193 -7.67 -11.23 4.37
C ILE A 193 -8.85 -12.15 4.05
N LEU A 194 -8.93 -13.27 4.75
CA LEU A 194 -10.01 -14.26 4.63
C LEU A 194 -11.07 -13.95 5.69
N ASP A 195 -12.23 -13.45 5.27
CA ASP A 195 -13.32 -13.09 6.17
C ASP A 195 -14.42 -14.17 6.16
N SER A 196 -14.51 -14.92 7.26
CA SER A 196 -15.46 -16.02 7.40
C SER A 196 -16.90 -15.58 7.63
N VAL A 197 -17.15 -14.33 8.01
CA VAL A 197 -18.50 -13.81 8.25
C VAL A 197 -19.13 -13.35 6.95
N THR A 198 -18.36 -12.66 6.11
CA THR A 198 -18.86 -12.09 4.86
C THR A 198 -18.62 -12.98 3.64
N ASN A 199 -17.92 -14.11 3.82
CA ASN A 199 -17.47 -15.00 2.74
C ASN A 199 -16.69 -14.24 1.65
N LYS A 200 -15.79 -13.36 2.11
CA LYS A 200 -14.96 -12.53 1.23
C LYS A 200 -13.49 -12.84 1.41
N ILE A 201 -12.78 -12.79 0.29
CA ILE A 201 -11.31 -12.72 0.25
C ILE A 201 -10.96 -11.30 -0.19
N HIS A 202 -10.28 -10.55 0.65
CA HIS A 202 -9.68 -9.29 0.25
C HIS A 202 -8.22 -9.54 -0.11
N VAL A 203 -7.87 -9.31 -1.37
CA VAL A 203 -6.47 -9.40 -1.84
C VAL A 203 -5.93 -7.98 -1.91
N LEU A 204 -4.93 -7.68 -1.08
CA LEU A 204 -4.26 -6.39 -1.01
C LEU A 204 -2.89 -6.55 -1.67
N VAL A 205 -2.78 -6.03 -2.89
CA VAL A 205 -1.54 -6.07 -3.66
C VAL A 205 -0.64 -4.90 -3.26
N ASP A 206 0.63 -5.17 -2.94
CA ASP A 206 1.62 -4.12 -2.69
C ASP A 206 1.87 -3.28 -3.94
N THR A 207 1.60 -1.98 -3.86
CA THR A 207 1.80 -1.04 -4.97
C THR A 207 3.05 -0.21 -4.84
N ASN A 208 3.67 -0.18 -3.64
CA ASN A 208 4.85 0.64 -3.32
C ASN A 208 4.77 2.08 -3.88
N GLY A 209 3.57 2.67 -3.86
CA GLY A 209 3.27 4.02 -4.32
C GLY A 209 3.38 4.30 -5.83
N ASN A 210 3.79 3.33 -6.67
CA ASN A 210 4.14 3.58 -8.08
C ASN A 210 3.62 2.51 -9.07
N ILE A 211 3.09 1.39 -8.58
CA ILE A 211 2.64 0.28 -9.44
C ILE A 211 1.12 0.42 -9.66
N ILE A 212 0.70 0.69 -10.89
CA ILE A 212 -0.71 0.81 -11.29
C ILE A 212 -0.93 0.02 -12.57
N GLY A 213 -2.16 -0.47 -12.78
CA GLY A 213 -2.56 -1.14 -14.02
C GLY A 213 -2.17 -2.62 -14.04
N ASP A 214 -1.67 -3.10 -15.18
CA ASP A 214 -1.48 -4.53 -15.47
C ASP A 214 -0.60 -5.26 -14.45
N ASN A 215 0.39 -4.58 -13.87
CA ASN A 215 1.24 -5.16 -12.83
C ASN A 215 0.46 -5.54 -11.57
N VAL A 216 -0.55 -4.75 -11.20
CA VAL A 216 -1.40 -5.01 -10.03
C VAL A 216 -2.29 -6.23 -10.30
N THR A 217 -2.91 -6.27 -11.48
CA THR A 217 -3.78 -7.39 -11.89
C THR A 217 -2.98 -8.69 -11.99
N PHE A 218 -1.76 -8.62 -12.53
CA PHE A 218 -0.85 -9.77 -12.60
C PHE A 218 -0.45 -10.28 -11.20
N ALA A 219 -0.09 -9.37 -10.28
CA ALA A 219 0.24 -9.76 -8.91
C ALA A 219 -0.96 -10.42 -8.20
N LYS A 220 -2.16 -9.86 -8.34
CA LYS A 220 -3.40 -10.50 -7.86
C LYS A 220 -3.56 -11.91 -8.43
N SER A 221 -3.39 -12.10 -9.74
CA SER A 221 -3.53 -13.42 -10.36
C SER A 221 -2.54 -14.45 -9.83
N ASN A 222 -1.31 -14.04 -9.50
CA ASN A 222 -0.34 -14.94 -8.85
C ASN A 222 -0.81 -15.35 -7.45
N ILE A 223 -1.36 -14.42 -6.68
CA ILE A 223 -1.91 -14.71 -5.35
C ILE A 223 -3.13 -15.63 -5.46
N ILE A 224 -4.06 -15.38 -6.38
CA ILE A 224 -5.22 -16.26 -6.60
C ILE A 224 -4.79 -17.68 -6.98
N ARG A 225 -3.79 -17.81 -7.85
CA ARG A 225 -3.20 -19.12 -8.18
C ARG A 225 -2.64 -19.81 -6.94
N GLU A 226 -2.00 -19.06 -6.04
CA GLU A 226 -1.49 -19.60 -4.78
C GLU A 226 -2.61 -20.11 -3.86
N LEU A 227 -3.74 -19.39 -3.81
CA LEU A 227 -4.93 -19.85 -3.08
C LEU A 227 -5.52 -21.12 -3.71
N TYR A 228 -5.55 -21.22 -5.04
CA TYR A 228 -6.00 -22.43 -5.74
C TYR A 228 -5.09 -23.63 -5.45
N ASN A 229 -3.77 -23.43 -5.45
CA ASN A 229 -2.82 -24.49 -5.12
C ASN A 229 -3.04 -25.03 -3.70
N HIS A 230 -3.29 -24.15 -2.73
CA HIS A 230 -3.54 -24.53 -1.34
C HIS A 230 -4.87 -25.25 -1.14
N VAL A 231 -5.91 -24.84 -1.87
CA VAL A 231 -7.22 -25.48 -1.85
C VAL A 231 -7.22 -26.81 -2.61
N GLY A 232 -6.36 -26.94 -3.63
CA GLY A 232 -6.25 -28.10 -4.50
C GLY A 232 -7.20 -28.07 -5.70
N TYR A 233 -7.92 -26.96 -5.94
CA TYR A 233 -8.78 -26.75 -7.10
C TYR A 233 -9.03 -25.26 -7.37
N GLU A 234 -9.45 -24.94 -8.59
CA GLU A 234 -9.90 -23.58 -8.97
C GLU A 234 -11.32 -23.34 -8.46
N PHE A 235 -11.48 -22.50 -7.44
CA PHE A 235 -12.79 -22.14 -6.92
C PHE A 235 -13.41 -20.98 -7.70
N LYS A 236 -14.76 -20.98 -7.80
CA LYS A 236 -15.51 -19.87 -8.37
C LYS A 236 -15.44 -18.67 -7.44
N SER A 237 -15.26 -17.49 -8.03
CA SER A 237 -15.28 -16.22 -7.29
C SER A 237 -15.93 -15.11 -8.13
N SER A 238 -16.49 -14.13 -7.43
CA SER A 238 -17.08 -12.92 -8.00
C SER A 238 -16.29 -11.71 -7.51
N GLU A 239 -15.72 -10.91 -8.41
CA GLU A 239 -14.99 -9.69 -8.06
C GLU A 239 -15.93 -8.48 -7.95
N LYS A 240 -15.75 -7.68 -6.90
CA LYS A 240 -16.48 -6.42 -6.73
C LYS A 240 -16.06 -5.40 -7.79
N ASP A 241 -17.03 -4.88 -8.54
CA ASP A 241 -16.83 -3.68 -9.36
C ASP A 241 -16.96 -2.43 -8.49
N PHE A 242 -15.90 -1.64 -8.40
CA PHE A 242 -15.86 -0.40 -7.65
C PHE A 242 -16.38 0.80 -8.45
N TYR A 243 -16.55 0.69 -9.77
CA TYR A 243 -17.02 1.78 -10.62
C TYR A 243 -18.36 2.40 -10.16
N PRO A 244 -19.39 1.63 -9.76
CA PRO A 244 -20.66 2.19 -9.29
C PRO A 244 -20.55 3.07 -8.04
N LEU A 245 -19.43 3.01 -7.31
CA LEU A 245 -19.22 3.81 -6.09
C LEU A 245 -18.71 5.22 -6.39
N ILE A 246 -18.23 5.49 -7.60
CA ILE A 246 -17.62 6.78 -7.97
C ILE A 246 -18.62 7.92 -7.79
N GLU A 247 -19.83 7.77 -8.32
CA GLU A 247 -20.87 8.79 -8.28
C GLU A 247 -21.38 9.06 -6.85
N PRO A 248 -21.74 8.04 -6.03
CA PRO A 248 -22.08 8.24 -4.62
C PRO A 248 -20.99 8.92 -3.80
N ILE A 249 -19.71 8.57 -4.00
CA ILE A 249 -18.58 9.21 -3.30
C ILE A 249 -18.46 10.67 -3.71
N PHE A 250 -18.62 11.00 -4.99
CA PHE A 250 -18.56 12.39 -5.43
C PHE A 250 -19.68 13.24 -4.81
N LYS A 251 -20.93 12.75 -4.94
CA LYS A 251 -22.13 13.47 -4.50
C LYS A 251 -22.25 13.59 -2.98
N GLN A 252 -21.74 12.59 -2.25
CA GLN A 252 -21.74 12.54 -0.79
C GLN A 252 -23.14 12.79 -0.16
N ASN A 253 -24.20 12.37 -0.84
CA ASN A 253 -25.58 12.63 -0.42
C ASN A 253 -26.32 11.39 0.11
N SER A 254 -25.68 10.22 0.10
CA SER A 254 -26.22 8.96 0.60
C SER A 254 -25.35 8.40 1.74
N LEU A 255 -25.92 7.52 2.56
CA LEU A 255 -25.13 6.78 3.55
C LEU A 255 -24.25 5.73 2.85
N PRO A 256 -23.03 5.45 3.36
CA PRO A 256 -22.39 6.09 4.53
C PRO A 256 -21.75 7.45 4.24
N TYR A 257 -21.62 7.83 2.97
CA TYR A 257 -20.85 8.99 2.49
C TYR A 257 -21.25 10.32 3.13
N SER A 258 -22.54 10.58 3.32
CA SER A 258 -23.06 11.83 3.90
C SER A 258 -22.65 12.09 5.35
N LYS A 259 -22.18 11.06 6.07
CA LYS A 259 -21.70 11.16 7.46
C LYS A 259 -20.18 11.20 7.58
N LEU A 260 -19.45 10.98 6.50
CA LEU A 260 -18.00 10.89 6.50
C LEU A 260 -17.39 12.19 6.01
N SER A 261 -16.32 12.65 6.65
CA SER A 261 -15.59 13.84 6.22
C SER A 261 -14.40 13.43 5.34
N TYR A 262 -14.46 13.77 4.06
CA TYR A 262 -13.37 13.56 3.11
C TYR A 262 -13.39 14.62 2.02
N LYS A 263 -12.25 14.77 1.35
CA LYS A 263 -12.06 15.76 0.29
C LYS A 263 -11.75 15.08 -1.04
N VAL A 264 -12.39 15.50 -2.13
CA VAL A 264 -12.06 14.99 -3.48
C VAL A 264 -10.80 15.70 -3.99
N PHE A 265 -9.81 14.94 -4.45
CA PHE A 265 -8.53 15.50 -4.92
C PHE A 265 -8.09 15.00 -6.30
N ASP A 266 -8.67 13.93 -6.81
CA ASP A 266 -8.43 13.40 -8.15
C ASP A 266 -9.81 13.14 -8.77
N LEU A 267 -10.06 13.75 -9.93
CA LEU A 267 -11.35 13.65 -10.59
C LEU A 267 -11.11 13.49 -12.09
N SER A 268 -11.85 12.57 -12.71
CA SER A 268 -11.94 12.56 -14.17
C SER A 268 -13.35 12.29 -14.62
N PHE A 269 -13.79 13.07 -15.60
CA PHE A 269 -15.16 13.06 -16.09
C PHE A 269 -15.26 13.41 -17.57
N LEU A 270 -16.36 13.00 -18.17
CA LEU A 270 -16.79 13.35 -19.52
C LEU A 270 -17.95 14.35 -19.43
N THR A 271 -17.93 15.43 -20.20
CA THR A 271 -19.08 16.32 -20.34
C THR A 271 -20.04 15.84 -21.42
N ASN A 272 -21.27 16.35 -21.43
CA ASN A 272 -22.27 16.00 -22.44
C ASN A 272 -21.83 16.38 -23.87
N GLU A 273 -20.95 17.37 -24.01
CA GLU A 273 -20.35 17.79 -25.28
C GLU A 273 -19.20 16.87 -25.74
N GLY A 274 -18.87 15.84 -24.95
CA GLY A 274 -17.81 14.88 -25.27
C GLY A 274 -16.41 15.34 -24.84
N THR A 275 -16.29 16.41 -24.04
CA THR A 275 -14.98 16.87 -23.56
C THR A 275 -14.55 16.07 -22.34
N THR A 276 -13.32 15.58 -22.36
CA THR A 276 -12.74 14.83 -21.24
C THR A 276 -11.91 15.75 -20.34
N HIS A 277 -12.22 15.75 -19.05
CA HIS A 277 -11.48 16.48 -18.03
C HIS A 277 -10.74 15.53 -17.09
N LYS A 278 -9.52 15.93 -16.70
CA LYS A 278 -8.72 15.27 -15.68
C LYS A 278 -8.15 16.32 -14.75
N GLU A 279 -8.57 16.28 -13.50
CA GLU A 279 -8.23 17.30 -12.52
C GLU A 279 -7.59 16.66 -11.29
N LYS A 280 -6.56 17.33 -10.79
CA LYS A 280 -5.88 16.91 -9.57
C LYS A 280 -5.55 18.12 -8.71
N LYS A 281 -5.93 18.04 -7.43
CA LYS A 281 -5.64 19.06 -6.42
C LYS A 281 -4.48 18.63 -5.54
N ASN A 282 -3.40 19.41 -5.57
CA ASN A 282 -2.20 19.15 -4.76
C ASN A 282 -2.34 19.65 -3.31
N VAL A 283 -3.15 20.69 -3.08
CA VAL A 283 -3.37 21.25 -1.73
C VAL A 283 -4.27 20.31 -0.94
N ALA A 284 -3.68 19.66 0.08
CA ALA A 284 -4.34 18.63 0.89
C ALA A 284 -5.63 19.08 1.60
N THR A 285 -5.74 20.36 1.95
CA THR A 285 -6.85 20.91 2.74
C THR A 285 -8.05 21.36 1.90
N LYS A 286 -7.97 21.27 0.58
CA LYS A 286 -8.98 21.78 -0.35
C LYS A 286 -9.68 20.62 -1.07
N ASP A 287 -10.97 20.81 -1.34
CA ASP A 287 -11.80 19.87 -2.09
C ASP A 287 -12.01 20.38 -3.53
N LEU A 288 -11.84 19.51 -4.53
CA LEU A 288 -12.11 19.83 -5.93
C LEU A 288 -13.57 20.22 -6.17
N ARG A 289 -14.51 19.69 -5.38
CA ARG A 289 -15.95 19.99 -5.51
C ARG A 289 -16.28 21.44 -5.16
N ASP A 290 -15.47 22.06 -4.32
CA ASP A 290 -15.64 23.44 -3.88
C ASP A 290 -14.98 24.46 -4.82
N ASP A 291 -14.22 24.00 -5.83
CA ASP A 291 -13.62 24.89 -6.80
C ASP A 291 -14.68 25.58 -7.64
N LEU A 292 -14.54 26.90 -7.81
CA LEU A 292 -15.50 27.71 -8.57
C LEU A 292 -15.70 27.16 -9.99
N PHE A 293 -14.62 26.71 -10.64
CA PHE A 293 -14.67 26.08 -11.95
C PHE A 293 -15.56 24.83 -11.97
N ASN A 294 -15.37 23.90 -11.04
CA ASN A 294 -16.15 22.67 -10.97
C ASN A 294 -17.60 22.95 -10.55
N LYS A 295 -17.78 23.81 -9.55
CA LYS A 295 -19.10 24.15 -9.02
C LYS A 295 -19.99 24.81 -10.08
N GLU A 296 -19.49 25.85 -10.74
CA GLU A 296 -20.26 26.54 -11.78
C GLU A 296 -20.29 25.74 -13.09
N GLY A 297 -19.21 25.03 -13.43
CA GLY A 297 -19.13 24.17 -14.61
C GLY A 297 -20.17 23.06 -14.58
N ILE A 298 -20.23 22.28 -13.49
CA ILE A 298 -21.22 21.20 -13.31
C ILE A 298 -22.63 21.78 -13.30
N LYS A 299 -22.85 22.92 -12.63
CA LYS A 299 -24.15 23.59 -12.64
C LYS A 299 -24.61 24.01 -14.04
N ALA A 300 -23.68 24.45 -14.89
CA ALA A 300 -23.96 24.89 -16.25
C ALA A 300 -24.20 23.73 -17.22
N VAL A 301 -23.37 22.67 -17.17
CA VAL A 301 -23.48 21.50 -18.07
C VAL A 301 -24.48 20.46 -17.57
N GLY A 302 -24.93 20.59 -16.32
CA GLY A 302 -25.84 19.66 -15.66
C GLY A 302 -25.12 18.41 -15.18
N SER A 303 -25.30 17.29 -15.90
CA SER A 303 -24.70 16.01 -15.54
C SER A 303 -23.30 15.84 -16.14
N ILE A 304 -22.37 15.35 -15.34
CA ILE A 304 -21.05 14.91 -15.81
C ILE A 304 -20.91 13.40 -15.68
N GLY A 305 -20.23 12.79 -16.64
CA GLY A 305 -19.93 11.37 -16.66
C GLY A 305 -18.67 11.05 -15.86
N LEU A 306 -18.81 10.89 -14.54
CA LEU A 306 -17.69 10.56 -13.67
C LEU A 306 -17.16 9.16 -13.93
N TYR A 307 -15.84 9.04 -14.08
CA TYR A 307 -15.21 7.75 -14.33
C TYR A 307 -13.95 7.48 -13.51
N ARG A 308 -13.43 8.46 -12.78
CA ARG A 308 -12.34 8.30 -11.81
C ARG A 308 -12.56 9.24 -10.64
N ILE A 309 -12.29 8.75 -9.44
CA ILE A 309 -12.30 9.57 -8.23
C ILE A 309 -11.17 9.17 -7.29
N GLY A 310 -10.55 10.18 -6.67
CA GLY A 310 -9.67 10.02 -5.54
C GLY A 310 -10.08 10.96 -4.42
N ILE A 311 -10.06 10.44 -3.21
CA ILE A 311 -10.42 11.16 -1.98
C ILE A 311 -9.30 11.11 -0.95
N ARG A 312 -9.29 12.10 -0.07
CA ARG A 312 -8.43 12.20 1.10
C ARG A 312 -9.28 12.22 2.36
N VAL A 313 -8.89 11.43 3.34
CA VAL A 313 -9.42 11.50 4.70
C VAL A 313 -8.31 12.04 5.59
N ASP A 314 -8.63 13.05 6.40
CA ASP A 314 -7.66 13.65 7.32
C ASP A 314 -7.30 12.63 8.41
N ARG A 315 -6.01 12.48 8.69
CA ARG A 315 -5.48 11.65 9.77
C ARG A 315 -4.81 12.55 10.80
N ASN A 316 -5.27 12.45 12.04
CA ASN A 316 -4.64 13.08 13.18
C ASN A 316 -4.24 11.99 14.19
N ASN A 317 -2.95 11.71 14.28
CA ASN A 317 -2.38 10.77 15.24
C ASN A 317 -1.32 11.50 16.08
N PRO A 318 -1.73 12.07 17.24
CA PRO A 318 -0.81 12.79 18.12
C PRO A 318 0.34 11.93 18.65
N LYS A 319 0.10 10.62 18.87
CA LYS A 319 1.13 9.69 19.36
C LYS A 319 2.29 9.55 18.38
N LEU A 320 1.99 9.58 17.08
CA LEU A 320 2.99 9.49 16.01
C LEU A 320 3.37 10.86 15.42
N GLN A 321 2.88 11.96 16.00
CA GLN A 321 3.05 13.32 15.49
C GLN A 321 2.61 13.49 14.02
N LEU A 322 1.59 12.75 13.61
CA LEU A 322 1.05 12.81 12.25
C LEU A 322 -0.21 13.68 12.22
N ALA A 323 -0.18 14.70 11.36
CA ALA A 323 -1.33 15.53 11.01
C ALA A 323 -1.34 15.67 9.48
N ASP A 324 -1.82 14.63 8.81
CA ASP A 324 -1.74 14.46 7.37
C ASP A 324 -3.03 13.83 6.81
N ASN A 325 -2.92 13.06 5.72
CA ASN A 325 -4.06 12.41 5.09
C ASN A 325 -3.74 11.02 4.56
N VAL A 326 -4.76 10.17 4.55
CA VAL A 326 -4.78 8.88 3.86
C VAL A 326 -5.61 9.00 2.59
N GLU A 327 -5.26 8.24 1.56
CA GLU A 327 -5.78 8.42 0.20
C GLU A 327 -6.44 7.15 -0.32
N LEU A 328 -7.60 7.31 -0.95
CA LEU A 328 -8.31 6.26 -1.69
C LEU A 328 -8.51 6.72 -3.14
N ILE A 329 -8.23 5.86 -4.12
CA ILE A 329 -8.49 6.11 -5.53
C ILE A 329 -9.23 4.94 -6.14
N ILE A 330 -10.33 5.20 -6.84
CA ILE A 330 -10.99 4.25 -7.74
C ILE A 330 -10.56 4.57 -9.17
N PRO A 331 -9.68 3.76 -9.79
CA PRO A 331 -9.01 4.09 -11.04
C PRO A 331 -9.84 3.69 -12.26
N GLY A 332 -11.08 4.18 -12.36
CA GLY A 332 -11.90 3.91 -13.54
C GLY A 332 -11.40 4.62 -14.80
N THR A 333 -11.96 4.21 -15.94
CA THR A 333 -11.51 4.64 -17.26
C THR A 333 -12.67 5.16 -18.10
N LEU A 334 -12.38 6.07 -19.02
CA LEU A 334 -13.37 6.55 -19.99
C LEU A 334 -14.00 5.39 -20.79
N ARG A 335 -13.21 4.36 -21.11
CA ARG A 335 -13.70 3.16 -21.80
C ARG A 335 -14.77 2.42 -20.99
N ARG A 336 -14.56 2.25 -19.68
CA ARG A 336 -15.57 1.65 -18.79
C ARG A 336 -16.84 2.51 -18.73
N HIS A 337 -16.68 3.83 -18.63
CA HIS A 337 -17.82 4.75 -18.59
C HIS A 337 -18.69 4.66 -19.85
N LEU A 338 -18.09 4.74 -21.03
CA LEU A 338 -18.80 4.69 -22.30
C LEU A 338 -19.36 3.29 -22.64
N GLY A 339 -18.64 2.23 -22.27
CA GLY A 339 -19.06 0.85 -22.56
C GLY A 339 -20.06 0.25 -21.56
N GLY A 340 -20.29 0.92 -20.42
CA GLY A 340 -21.16 0.41 -19.36
C GLY A 340 -20.78 -1.01 -18.92
N SER A 341 -21.79 -1.80 -18.54
CA SER A 341 -21.63 -3.18 -18.03
C SER A 341 -20.97 -4.16 -19.01
N SER A 342 -20.91 -3.83 -20.30
CA SER A 342 -20.25 -4.67 -21.32
C SER A 342 -18.72 -4.56 -21.34
N CYS A 343 -18.16 -3.53 -20.67
CA CYS A 343 -16.71 -3.30 -20.59
C CYS A 343 -16.10 -3.92 -19.34
N SER A 344 -14.78 -4.10 -19.32
CA SER A 344 -14.04 -4.62 -18.16
C SER A 344 -14.33 -3.77 -16.90
N PRO A 345 -14.72 -4.40 -15.79
CA PRO A 345 -15.05 -3.71 -14.53
C PRO A 345 -13.82 -3.08 -13.86
N VAL A 346 -14.05 -2.19 -12.89
CA VAL A 346 -12.99 -1.58 -12.07
C VAL A 346 -12.86 -2.40 -10.80
N ASN A 347 -12.08 -3.47 -10.84
CA ASN A 347 -12.06 -4.50 -9.78
C ASN A 347 -11.16 -4.19 -8.59
N TYR A 348 -10.52 -3.02 -8.56
CA TYR A 348 -9.71 -2.61 -7.42
C TYR A 348 -9.85 -1.13 -7.11
N ALA A 349 -9.51 -0.81 -5.87
CA ALA A 349 -9.21 0.54 -5.42
C ALA A 349 -7.77 0.61 -4.89
N ILE A 350 -7.16 1.79 -4.95
CA ILE A 350 -5.80 2.04 -4.43
C ILE A 350 -5.94 2.76 -3.10
N LEU A 351 -5.29 2.23 -2.07
CA LEU A 351 -5.17 2.78 -0.72
C LEU A 351 -3.72 3.22 -0.53
N SER A 352 -3.52 4.47 -0.13
CA SER A 352 -2.20 5.08 -0.01
C SER A 352 -2.05 5.84 1.30
N LYS A 353 -0.80 5.93 1.77
CA LYS A 353 -0.36 6.59 3.02
C LYS A 353 -0.90 5.97 4.32
N CYS A 354 -1.62 4.86 4.24
CA CYS A 354 -1.97 4.06 5.41
C CYS A 354 -0.69 3.58 6.12
N ILE A 355 -0.71 3.50 7.45
CA ILE A 355 0.37 2.88 8.23
C ILE A 355 -0.16 1.86 9.24
N SER A 356 -1.48 1.75 9.38
CA SER A 356 -2.15 0.96 10.41
C SER A 356 -3.45 0.36 9.88
N LYS A 357 -4.02 -0.55 10.67
CA LYS A 357 -5.35 -1.11 10.44
C LYS A 357 -6.43 -0.03 10.48
N ASP A 358 -6.34 0.92 11.41
CA ASP A 358 -7.33 1.99 11.58
C ASP A 358 -7.42 2.88 10.33
N ASP A 359 -6.28 3.18 9.71
CA ASP A 359 -6.24 3.93 8.44
C ASP A 359 -6.93 3.15 7.32
N PHE A 360 -6.61 1.86 7.20
CA PHE A 360 -7.21 0.96 6.23
C PHE A 360 -8.72 0.83 6.42
N GLU A 361 -9.19 0.65 7.65
CA GLU A 361 -10.62 0.57 7.97
C GLU A 361 -11.33 1.90 7.69
N THR A 362 -10.67 3.03 7.95
CA THR A 362 -11.22 4.36 7.66
C THR A 362 -11.51 4.52 6.17
N LEU A 363 -10.59 4.07 5.30
CA LEU A 363 -10.81 4.12 3.86
C LEU A 363 -11.79 3.04 3.37
N THR A 364 -11.69 1.81 3.89
CA THR A 364 -12.50 0.68 3.39
C THR A 364 -13.97 0.77 3.79
N LYS A 365 -14.33 1.47 4.87
CA LYS A 365 -15.72 1.85 5.19
C LYS A 365 -16.46 2.55 4.05
N LEU A 366 -15.74 3.15 3.10
CA LEU A 366 -16.31 3.84 1.94
C LEU A 366 -16.56 2.91 0.75
N ILE A 367 -15.91 1.74 0.72
CA ILE A 367 -15.84 0.90 -0.49
C ILE A 367 -16.12 -0.58 -0.29
N LEU A 368 -16.15 -1.11 0.93
CA LEU A 368 -16.47 -2.51 1.24
C LEU A 368 -17.84 -2.62 1.89
#